data_AF-A4WLV1-F1
#
_entry.id   AF-A4WLV1-F1
#
_cell.length_a   1.000
_cell.length_b   1.000
_cell.length_c   1.000
_cell.angle_alpha   90.00
_cell.angle_beta   90.00
_cell.angle_gamma   90.00
#
_symmetry.space_group_name_H-M   'P 1'
#
loop_
_entity.id
_entity.type
_entity.pdbx_description
1 polymer ?
#
loop_
_entity_poly.entity_id
_entity_poly.type
_entity_poly.pdbx_seq_one_letter_code
_entity_poly.pdbx_strand_id
1 'polypeptide(L)' 'MAQEFPEDWEYSGGELEKTLKVRATCPYCKHTFDVEIGESWYNIGFSITCPKCGRSFPINMYGKVIGVAGGK' A
#
# COMPACT_ATOMS: atom_id res chain seq x y z
N MET A 1 14.51 -29.71 -27.80
CA MET A 1 13.90 -28.39 -28.05
C MET A 1 14.02 -27.62 -26.75
N ALA A 2 15.05 -26.78 -26.61
CA ALA A 2 15.19 -25.91 -25.46
C ALA A 2 14.29 -24.69 -25.73
N GLN A 3 13.26 -24.50 -24.91
CA GLN A 3 12.38 -23.35 -25.02
C GLN A 3 13.03 -22.20 -24.26
N GLU A 4 13.70 -21.33 -25.02
CA GLU A 4 14.30 -20.10 -24.53
C GLU A 4 13.17 -19.09 -24.28
N PHE A 5 12.72 -19.00 -23.03
CA PHE A 5 11.83 -17.93 -22.60
C PHE A 5 12.67 -16.65 -22.54
N PRO A 6 12.28 -15.53 -23.19
CA PRO A 6 13.00 -14.29 -23.04
C PRO A 6 12.91 -13.84 -21.57
N GLU A 7 14.04 -13.88 -20.86
CA GLU A 7 14.23 -13.44 -19.46
C GLU A 7 14.14 -11.92 -19.29
N ASP A 8 13.49 -11.23 -20.22
CA ASP A 8 13.41 -9.78 -20.27
C ASP A 8 11.93 -9.38 -20.28
N TRP A 9 11.22 -9.77 -19.22
CA TRP A 9 10.13 -8.92 -18.76
C TRP A 9 10.79 -7.95 -17.77
N GLU A 10 11.38 -6.91 -18.33
CA GLU A 10 11.61 -5.70 -17.56
C GLU A 10 10.26 -5.34 -16.96
N TYR A 11 10.14 -5.59 -15.65
CA TYR A 11 9.07 -5.12 -14.79
C TYR A 11 8.92 -3.64 -15.10
N SER A 12 7.97 -3.32 -15.98
CA SER A 12 7.67 -1.97 -16.41
C SER A 12 7.38 -1.22 -15.13
N GLY A 13 8.37 -0.42 -14.71
CA GLY A 13 8.33 0.32 -13.47
C GLY A 13 7.06 1.13 -13.48
N GLY A 14 6.07 0.65 -12.71
CA GLY A 14 4.80 1.32 -12.54
C GLY A 14 5.12 2.75 -12.13
N GLU A 15 4.86 3.66 -13.07
CA GLU A 15 4.86 5.11 -12.96
C GLU A 15 4.96 5.56 -11.50
N LEU A 16 6.11 6.13 -11.12
CA LEU A 16 6.47 6.65 -9.78
C LEU A 16 5.23 6.84 -8.90
N GLU A 17 4.76 5.75 -8.27
CA GLU A 17 3.45 5.82 -7.61
C GLU A 17 3.60 6.82 -6.48
N LYS A 18 2.76 7.87 -6.50
CA LYS A 18 2.72 8.84 -5.40
C LYS A 18 2.45 8.08 -4.13
N THR A 19 3.49 7.91 -3.32
CA THR A 19 3.34 7.21 -2.04
C THR A 19 2.69 8.18 -1.08
N LEU A 20 1.56 7.78 -0.51
CA LEU A 20 0.87 8.49 0.53
C LEU A 20 1.31 7.92 1.88
N LYS A 21 1.60 8.82 2.82
CA LYS A 21 1.77 8.45 4.21
C LYS A 21 0.38 8.46 4.84
N VAL A 22 -0.10 7.29 5.20
CA VAL A 22 -1.45 7.07 5.72
C VAL A 22 -1.35 6.59 7.16
N ARG A 23 -1.99 7.32 8.07
CA ARG A 23 -2.17 6.88 9.46
C ARG A 23 -3.40 5.99 9.54
N ALA A 24 -3.17 4.69 9.63
CA ALA A 24 -4.22 3.69 9.81
C ALA A 24 -4.58 3.51 11.28
N THR A 25 -5.87 3.49 11.59
CA THR A 25 -6.35 3.11 12.93
C THR A 25 -7.13 1.81 12.85
N CYS A 26 -6.63 0.76 13.50
CA CYS A 26 -7.32 -0.52 13.51
C CYS A 26 -8.64 -0.40 14.30
N PRO A 27 -9.80 -0.70 13.69
CA PRO A 27 -11.09 -0.60 14.37
C PRO A 27 -11.27 -1.64 15.49
N TYR A 28 -10.52 -2.74 15.44
CA TYR A 28 -10.65 -3.84 16.39
C TYR A 28 -9.85 -3.63 17.66
N CYS A 29 -8.57 -3.22 17.55
CA CYS A 29 -7.68 -3.07 18.70
C CYS A 29 -7.33 -1.62 19.03
N LYS A 30 -7.91 -0.65 18.30
CA LYS A 30 -7.65 0.80 18.42
C LYS A 30 -6.17 1.18 18.31
N HIS A 31 -5.37 0.32 17.67
CA HIS A 31 -3.96 0.59 17.44
C HIS A 31 -3.81 1.49 16.20
N THR A 32 -3.12 2.59 16.37
CA THR A 32 -2.83 3.54 15.29
C THR A 32 -1.37 3.37 14.87
N PHE A 33 -1.14 3.27 13.58
CA PHE A 33 0.19 3.12 12.98
C PHE A 33 0.23 3.84 11.63
N ASP A 34 1.43 4.26 11.23
CA ASP A 34 1.64 4.95 9.97
C ASP A 34 2.14 3.93 8.93
N VAL A 35 1.52 3.93 7.74
CA VAL A 35 1.90 3.09 6.60
C VAL A 35 2.13 3.96 5.37
N GLU A 36 3.08 3.55 4.55
CA GLU A 36 3.33 4.17 3.25
C GLU A 36 2.69 3.27 2.18
N ILE A 37 1.76 3.84 1.43
CA ILE A 37 0.98 3.11 0.42
C ILE A 37 0.85 3.98 -0.82
N GLY A 38 0.95 3.40 -2.01
CA GLY A 38 0.71 4.12 -3.26
C GLY A 38 -0.69 4.73 -3.28
N GLU A 39 -0.83 5.93 -3.84
CA GLU A 39 -2.10 6.63 -4.00
C GLU A 39 -3.14 5.74 -4.68
N SER A 40 -2.73 5.00 -5.72
CA SER A 40 -3.57 4.03 -6.43
C SER A 40 -4.12 2.97 -5.47
N TRP A 41 -3.25 2.36 -4.68
CA TRP A 41 -3.59 1.32 -3.69
C TRP A 41 -4.51 1.86 -2.57
N TYR A 42 -4.27 3.10 -2.14
CA TYR A 42 -5.17 3.78 -1.21
C TYR A 42 -6.55 4.04 -1.84
N ASN A 43 -6.59 4.49 -3.10
CA ASN A 43 -7.83 4.81 -3.80
C ASN A 43 -8.69 3.56 -4.08
N ILE A 44 -8.07 2.44 -4.47
CA ILE A 44 -8.77 1.16 -4.70
C ILE A 44 -9.25 0.48 -3.40
N GLY A 45 -8.91 1.03 -2.22
CA GLY A 45 -9.32 0.47 -0.94
C GLY A 45 -8.56 -0.79 -0.54
N PHE A 46 -7.24 -0.79 -0.74
CA PHE A 46 -6.37 -1.90 -0.35
C PHE A 46 -6.58 -2.32 1.12
N SER A 47 -6.63 -3.63 1.36
CA SER A 47 -6.78 -4.16 2.72
C SER A 47 -5.42 -4.29 3.38
N ILE A 48 -5.21 -3.58 4.50
CA ILE A 48 -3.99 -3.70 5.29
C ILE A 48 -4.23 -4.55 6.53
N THR A 49 -3.18 -5.22 6.99
CA THR A 49 -3.23 -6.07 8.18
C THR A 49 -2.69 -5.31 9.40
N CYS A 50 -3.43 -5.32 10.51
CA CYS A 50 -2.96 -4.72 11.75
C CYS A 50 -1.73 -5.48 12.29
N PRO A 51 -0.59 -4.82 12.54
CA PRO A 51 0.59 -5.50 13.11
C PRO A 51 0.35 -5.99 14.55
N LYS A 52 -0.63 -5.40 15.26
CA LYS A 52 -0.92 -5.75 16.66
C LYS A 52 -1.91 -6.90 16.83
N CYS A 53 -2.92 -6.99 15.97
CA CYS A 53 -3.99 -7.99 16.11
C CYS A 53 -4.12 -8.95 14.93
N GLY A 54 -3.35 -8.75 13.85
CA GLY A 54 -3.38 -9.61 12.66
C GLY A 54 -4.65 -9.52 11.83
N ARG A 55 -5.60 -8.63 12.17
CA ARG A 55 -6.83 -8.45 11.39
C ARG A 55 -6.61 -7.53 10.21
N SER A 56 -7.14 -7.94 9.06
CA SER A 56 -7.15 -7.16 7.83
C SER A 56 -8.35 -6.21 7.79
N PHE A 57 -8.15 -4.98 7.31
CA PHE A 57 -9.20 -3.98 7.16
C PHE A 57 -8.87 -3.00 6.02
N PRO A 58 -9.88 -2.41 5.36
CA PRO A 58 -9.67 -1.50 4.23
C PRO A 58 -9.03 -0.18 4.66
N ILE A 59 -7.90 0.18 4.02
CA ILE A 59 -7.11 1.36 4.38
C ILE A 59 -7.80 2.68 4.01
N ASN A 60 -8.62 2.71 2.96
CA ASN A 60 -9.36 3.92 2.57
C ASN A 60 -10.45 4.31 3.59
N MET A 61 -10.93 3.34 4.37
CA MET A 61 -12.04 3.52 5.31
C MET A 61 -11.54 3.84 6.72
N TYR A 62 -10.38 3.29 7.10
CA TYR A 62 -9.81 3.43 8.44
C TYR A 62 -8.44 4.13 8.47
N GLY A 63 -7.93 4.52 7.31
CA GLY A 63 -6.70 5.28 7.13
C GLY A 63 -7.00 6.74 6.85
N LYS A 64 -6.18 7.61 7.42
CA LYS A 64 -6.17 9.03 7.10
C LYS A 64 -4.84 9.39 6.47
N VAL A 65 -4.87 9.95 5.26
CA VAL A 65 -3.65 10.51 4.63
C VAL A 65 -3.14 11.64 5.52
N ILE A 66 -1.93 11.49 6.04
CA ILE A 66 -1.23 12.49 6.86
C ILE A 66 -0.14 13.22 6.07
N GLY A 67 0.20 12.74 4.87
CA GLY A 67 1.14 13.39 3.98
C GLY A 67 1.36 12.62 2.70
N VAL A 68 2.15 13.21 1.81
CA VAL A 68 2.64 12.60 0.58
C VAL A 68 4.12 12.33 0.81
N ALA A 69 4.57 11.08 0.64
CA ALA A 69 5.98 10.70 0.77
C ALA A 69 6.79 10.97 -0.52
N GLY A 70 6.12 11.38 -1.61
CA GLY A 70 6.76 11.81 -2.86
C GLY A 70 6.39 13.24 -3.22
N GLY A 71 7.13 14.21 -2.70
CA GLY A 71 7.01 15.61 -3.10
C GLY A 71 8.39 16.25 -3.15
N LYS A 72 9.04 16.18 -4.31
CA LYS A 72 10.06 17.13 -4.74
C LYS A 72 9.58 17.79 -6.01
#